data_AF-A0A699ZVK9-F1
#
_entry.id   AF-A0A699ZVK9-F1
#
_cell.length_a   1.000
_cell.length_b   1.000
_cell.length_c   1.000
_cell.angle_alpha   90.00
_cell.angle_beta   90.00
_cell.angle_gamma   90.00
#
_symmetry.space_group_name_H-M   'P 1'
#
loop_
_entity.id
_entity.type
_entity.pdbx_description
1 polymer ?
#
loop_
_entity_poly.entity_id
_entity_poly.type
_entity_poly.pdbx_seq_one_letter_code
_entity_poly.pdbx_strand_id
1 'polypeptide(L)' 'MCSNRSAALLKLKKVKKAQEDAERAVALRPEWDKGYIRRAAIHEELENLAEALEEYTVASKLNPGNKEMSQKV' A
#
# COMPACT_ATOMS: atom_id res chain seq x y z
N MET A 1 6.94 7.48 11.91
CA MET A 1 7.24 6.22 12.63
C MET A 1 6.38 5.01 12.20
N CYS A 2 5.48 5.11 11.20
CA CYS A 2 4.64 3.96 10.80
C CYS A 2 5.29 3.01 9.77
N SER A 3 6.28 3.45 8.99
CA SER A 3 6.86 2.65 7.88
C SER A 3 7.48 1.31 8.31
N ASN A 4 8.10 1.25 9.49
CA ASN A 4 8.68 0.00 10.01
C ASN A 4 7.61 -0.88 10.66
N ARG A 5 6.59 -0.28 11.26
CA ARG A 5 5.50 -0.98 11.92
C ARG A 5 4.63 -1.73 10.90
N SER A 6 4.27 -1.09 9.78
CA SER A 6 3.47 -1.74 8.73
C SER A 6 4.18 -2.93 8.11
N ALA A 7 5.50 -2.84 7.89
CA ALA A 7 6.31 -3.94 7.37
C ALA A 7 6.42 -5.12 8.35
N ALA A 8 6.53 -4.83 9.65
CA ALA A 8 6.53 -5.87 10.68
C ALA A 8 5.15 -6.54 10.85
N LEU A 9 4.06 -5.78 10.72
CA LEU A 9 2.69 -6.29 10.83
C LEU A 9 2.31 -7.21 9.66
N LEU A 10 2.82 -6.93 8.45
CA LEU A 10 2.72 -7.82 7.29
C LEU A 10 3.36 -9.19 7.58
N LYS A 11 4.60 -9.20 8.10
CA LYS A 11 5.27 -10.46 8.50
C LYS A 11 4.58 -11.20 9.65
N LEU A 12 3.77 -10.52 10.46
CA LEU A 12 3.08 -11.09 11.63
C LEU A 12 1.70 -11.69 11.32
N LYS A 13 1.30 -11.80 10.04
CA LYS A 13 -0.08 -12.18 9.62
C LYS A 13 -1.17 -11.30 10.26
N LYS A 14 -0.83 -10.13 10.80
CA LYS A 14 -1.79 -9.14 11.32
C LYS A 14 -2.20 -8.18 10.20
N VAL A 15 -2.59 -8.78 9.08
CA VAL A 15 -2.86 -8.09 7.82
C VAL A 15 -3.98 -7.05 7.99
N LYS A 16 -5.00 -7.34 8.81
CA LYS A 16 -6.06 -6.39 9.19
C LYS A 16 -5.54 -5.11 9.87
N LYS A 17 -4.60 -5.22 10.82
CA LYS A 17 -4.02 -4.03 11.47
C LYS A 17 -3.10 -3.26 10.53
N ALA A 18 -2.39 -3.96 9.65
CA ALA A 18 -1.59 -3.32 8.63
C ALA A 18 -2.47 -2.51 7.66
N GLN A 19 -3.63 -3.06 7.27
CA GLN A 19 -4.62 -2.39 6.44
C GLN A 19 -5.14 -1.11 7.09
N GLU A 20 -5.58 -1.16 8.36
CA GLU A 20 -6.04 0.05 9.08
C GLU A 20 -4.95 1.13 9.22
N ASP A 21 -3.68 0.72 9.38
CA ASP A 21 -2.55 1.65 9.49
C ASP A 21 -2.24 2.28 8.11
N ALA A 22 -2.35 1.49 7.04
CA ALA A 22 -2.18 1.96 5.68
C ALA A 22 -3.32 2.90 5.27
N GLU A 23 -4.59 2.55 5.52
CA GLU A 23 -5.76 3.40 5.27
C GLU A 23 -5.65 4.74 6.00
N ARG A 24 -5.26 4.74 7.28
CA ARG A 24 -5.02 5.98 8.01
C ARG A 24 -3.89 6.80 7.40
N ALA A 25 -2.82 6.16 6.92
CA ALA A 25 -1.73 6.86 6.28
C ALA A 25 -2.16 7.52 4.96
N VAL A 26 -2.98 6.82 4.17
CA VAL A 26 -3.55 7.36 2.93
C VAL A 26 -4.54 8.49 3.22
N ALA A 27 -5.38 8.35 4.26
CA ALA A 27 -6.31 9.40 4.69
C ALA A 27 -5.60 10.65 5.22
N LEU A 28 -4.48 10.48 5.94
CA LEU A 28 -3.67 11.61 6.42
C LEU A 28 -2.88 12.29 5.30
N ARG A 29 -2.45 11.53 4.29
CA ARG A 29 -1.67 12.04 3.16
C ARG A 29 -2.13 11.39 1.86
N PRO A 30 -3.19 11.92 1.24
CA PRO A 30 -3.75 11.36 0.00
C PRO A 30 -2.81 11.50 -1.20
N GLU A 31 -1.80 12.37 -1.12
CA GLU A 31 -0.77 12.55 -2.16
C GLU A 31 0.47 11.65 -1.94
N TRP A 32 0.46 10.80 -0.91
CA TRP A 32 1.60 9.94 -0.59
C TRP A 32 1.52 8.60 -1.31
N ASP A 33 2.14 8.54 -2.49
CA ASP A 33 2.26 7.35 -3.34
C ASP A 33 2.66 6.08 -2.55
N LYS A 34 3.67 6.16 -1.68
CA LYS A 34 4.13 5.01 -0.88
C LYS A 34 3.08 4.47 0.09
N GLY A 35 2.09 5.26 0.47
CA GLY A 35 0.95 4.82 1.29
C GLY A 35 0.08 3.81 0.53
N TYR A 36 -0.29 4.15 -0.71
CA TYR A 36 -1.03 3.27 -1.61
C TYR A 36 -0.23 2.02 -1.98
N ILE A 37 1.08 2.13 -2.22
CA ILE A 37 1.95 0.95 -2.49
C ILE A 37 1.91 -0.05 -1.34
N ARG A 38 1.94 0.45 -0.10
CA ARG A 38 1.88 -0.39 1.10
C ARG A 38 0.50 -1.01 1.29
N ARG A 39 -0.58 -0.25 1.03
CA ARG A 39 -1.95 -0.77 1.07
C ARG A 39 -2.17 -1.82 -0.01
N ALA A 40 -1.68 -1.60 -1.22
CA ALA A 40 -1.70 -2.56 -2.33
C ALA A 40 -0.98 -3.87 -1.97
N ALA A 41 0.21 -3.79 -1.40
CA ALA A 41 0.96 -4.98 -0.96
C ALA A 41 0.23 -5.75 0.17
N ILE A 42 -0.54 -5.05 1.01
CA ILE A 42 -1.40 -5.68 2.03
C ILE A 42 -2.57 -6.41 1.34
N HIS A 43 -3.19 -5.82 0.33
CA HIS A 43 -4.27 -6.44 -0.44
C HIS A 43 -3.78 -7.66 -1.25
N GLU A 44 -2.58 -7.61 -1.84
CA GLU A 44 -1.97 -8.79 -2.47
C GLU A 44 -1.86 -9.96 -1.48
N GLU A 45 -1.41 -9.70 -0.25
CA GLU A 45 -1.27 -10.72 0.80
C GLU A 45 -2.62 -11.21 1.34
N LEU A 46 -3.70 -10.44 1.13
CA LEU A 46 -5.08 -10.85 1.41
C LEU A 46 -5.73 -11.60 0.25
N GLU A 47 -5.01 -11.85 -0.84
CA GLU A 47 -5.54 -12.38 -2.11
C GLU A 47 -6.57 -11.45 -2.79
N ASN A 48 -6.66 -10.19 -2.33
CA ASN A 48 -7.51 -9.14 -2.89
C ASN A 48 -6.79 -8.40 -4.02
N LEU A 49 -6.48 -9.13 -5.10
CA LEU A 49 -5.70 -8.60 -6.23
C LEU A 49 -6.41 -7.45 -6.96
N ALA A 50 -7.75 -7.45 -6.98
CA ALA A 50 -8.53 -6.39 -7.60
C ALA A 50 -8.28 -5.03 -6.93
N GLU A 51 -8.46 -4.96 -5.60
CA GLU A 51 -8.17 -3.74 -4.85
C GLU A 51 -6.69 -3.37 -4.93
N ALA A 52 -5.77 -4.34 -4.87
CA ALA A 52 -4.34 -4.08 -4.97
C ALA A 52 -3.96 -3.38 -6.30
N LEU A 53 -4.54 -3.80 -7.42
CA LEU A 53 -4.30 -3.20 -8.73
C LEU A 53 -4.86 -1.77 -8.82
N GLU A 54 -6.03 -1.51 -8.25
CA GLU A 54 -6.57 -0.15 -8.18
C GLU A 54 -5.66 0.78 -7.37
N GLU A 55 -5.22 0.33 -6.19
CA GLU A 55 -4.26 1.04 -5.33
C GLU A 55 -2.96 1.36 -6.08
N TYR A 56 -2.42 0.36 -6.79
CA TYR A 56 -1.22 0.55 -7.60
C TYR A 56 -1.46 1.54 -8.73
N THR A 57 -2.62 1.48 -9.38
CA THR A 57 -2.97 2.45 -10.42
C THR A 57 -3.02 3.87 -9.87
N VAL A 58 -3.59 4.06 -8.67
CA VAL A 58 -3.63 5.37 -7.99
C VAL A 58 -2.24 5.85 -7.62
N ALA A 59 -1.39 5.00 -7.03
CA ALA A 59 -0.01 5.39 -6.69
C ALA A 59 0.81 5.76 -7.93
N SER A 60 0.61 5.06 -9.04
CA SER A 60 1.26 5.36 -10.33
C SER A 60 0.80 6.71 -10.89
N LYS A 61 -0.49 7.04 -10.77
CA LYS A 61 -1.01 8.37 -11.15
C LYS A 61 -0.45 9.50 -10.28
N LEU A 62 -0.27 9.24 -8.98
CA LEU A 62 0.29 10.23 -8.05
C LEU A 62 1.80 10.46 -8.28
N ASN A 63 2.53 9.39 -8.60
CA ASN A 63 3.95 9.47 -8.90
C ASN A 63 4.34 8.59 -10.09
N PRO A 64 4.15 9.07 -11.33
CA PRO A 64 4.44 8.31 -12.54
C PRO A 64 5.94 8.04 -12.74
N GLY A 65 6.82 8.69 -11.97
CA GLY A 65 8.27 8.46 -11.99
C GLY A 65 8.73 7.34 -11.05
N ASN A 66 7.84 6.72 -10.29
CA ASN A 66 8.21 5.70 -9.31
C ASN A 66 8.47 4.35 -9.98
N LYS A 67 9.75 4.01 -10.18
CA LYS A 67 10.20 2.75 -10.79
C LYS A 67 9.69 1.49 -10.08
N GLU A 68 9.36 1.59 -8.79
CA GLU A 68 8.82 0.48 -7.99
C GLU A 68 7.42 0.05 -8.49
N MET A 69 6.69 0.98 -9.11
CA MET A 69 5.34 0.77 -9.65
C MET A 69 5.35 0.21 -11.07
N SER A 70 6.32 0.63 -11.88
CA SER A 70 6.45 0.20 -13.28
C SER A 70 6.73 -1.28 -13.45
N GLN A 71 7.10 -2.00 -12.38
CA GLN A 71 7.31 -3.45 -12.40
C GLN A 71 6.07 -4.27 -11.98
N LYS A 72 5.03 -3.63 -11.44
CA LYS A 72 3.88 -4.32 -10.83
C LYS A 72 2.53 -4.06 -11.51
N VAL A 73 2.50 -3.17 -12.51
CA VAL A 73 1.34 -2.92 -13.39
C VAL A 73 1.46 -3.77 -14.64
#